data_AF-A0AAD2GCF4-F1
#
_entry.id   AF-A0AAD2GCF4-F1
#
_cell.length_a   1.000
_cell.length_b   1.000
_cell.length_c   1.000
_cell.angle_alpha   90.00
_cell.angle_beta   90.00
_cell.angle_gamma   90.00
#
_symmetry.space_group_name_H-M   'P 1'
#
loop_
_entity.id
_entity.type
_entity.pdbx_description
1 polymer ?
#
loop_
_entity_poly.entity_id
_entity_poly.type
_entity_poly.pdbx_seq_one_letter_code
_entity_poly.pdbx_strand_id
1 'polypeptide(L)'
;MEEKKKEFMEDLKKNLKKKSDGVSISEEELDRIWHIYNMPISAIEDGGYPQYAQYEDHPQEDPCHKIEDDFKEPPDQEADPVEFDKYVSAKVSFNADGVESFGVVQGRKRDSSGKLIGHYHENPHLDTSIYQVEFEDGKVESFYANQIIEGIVMNVDDEGNTMYRIREFIDHQRDGRAIKGDDGWYTTSNGLKRPRKTAKGWKLLAEMKGGETKWLDLSVAKEAFPIEVAEYAVANKLVSEPAFAWWVPYTLRKRDRVLKAVKRRAVKRQKPEKFGIEVPGPGPKGVARAYELDAENGTSHWNDALIKEVKTILPA
;
A
#
# COMPACT_ATOMS: atom_id res chain seq x y z
N MET A 1 32.87 22.87 -19.56
CA MET A 1 31.92 22.09 -18.72
C MET A 1 30.52 22.07 -19.32
N GLU A 2 30.08 23.17 -19.93
CA GLU A 2 28.80 23.25 -20.65
C GLU A 2 28.72 22.40 -21.93
N GLU A 3 29.80 22.26 -22.69
CA GLU A 3 29.84 21.37 -23.87
C GLU A 3 29.61 19.91 -23.50
N LYS A 4 30.27 19.41 -22.44
CA LYS A 4 30.06 18.04 -21.94
C LYS A 4 28.64 17.80 -21.43
N LYS A 5 27.97 18.83 -20.89
CA LYS A 5 26.56 18.77 -20.51
C LYS A 5 25.64 18.74 -21.73
N LYS A 6 25.94 19.50 -22.79
CA LYS A 6 25.18 19.44 -24.05
C LYS A 6 25.33 18.07 -24.71
N GLU A 7 26.54 17.55 -24.75
CA GLU A 7 26.86 16.23 -25.33
C GLU A 7 26.15 15.12 -24.54
N PHE A 8 26.16 15.18 -23.20
CA PHE A 8 25.40 14.28 -22.34
C PHE A 8 23.89 14.36 -22.56
N MET A 9 23.33 15.58 -22.71
CA MET A 9 21.89 15.77 -22.93
C MET A 9 21.45 15.37 -24.34
N GLU A 10 22.31 15.51 -25.35
CA GLU A 10 22.06 14.98 -26.70
C GLU A 10 22.13 13.46 -26.72
N ASP A 11 23.09 12.87 -26.01
CA ASP A 11 23.20 11.40 -25.90
C ASP A 11 22.04 10.83 -25.09
N LEU A 12 21.59 11.53 -24.04
CA LEU A 12 20.38 11.21 -23.28
C LEU A 12 19.13 11.30 -24.17
N LYS A 13 19.00 12.35 -24.99
CA LYS A 13 17.88 12.49 -25.95
C LYS A 13 17.91 11.41 -27.03
N LYS A 14 19.09 11.02 -27.51
CA LYS A 14 19.27 9.97 -28.53
C LYS A 14 18.96 8.58 -27.94
N ASN A 15 19.34 8.33 -26.69
CA ASN A 15 19.01 7.11 -25.95
C ASN A 15 17.53 7.06 -25.54
N LEU A 16 16.92 8.20 -25.21
CA LEU A 16 15.46 8.32 -24.99
C LEU A 16 14.68 8.12 -26.29
N LYS A 17 15.19 8.61 -27.43
CA LYS A 17 14.56 8.38 -28.75
C LYS A 17 14.64 6.91 -29.17
N LYS A 18 15.75 6.24 -28.88
CA LYS A 18 15.88 4.77 -29.00
C LYS A 18 15.02 3.99 -28.00
N LYS A 19 14.58 4.63 -26.89
CA LYS A 19 13.64 4.06 -25.91
C LYS A 19 12.17 4.33 -26.28
N SER A 20 11.90 5.40 -27.05
CA SER A 20 10.58 5.71 -27.63
C SER A 20 10.28 4.96 -28.93
N ASP A 21 11.32 4.55 -29.66
CA ASP A 21 11.22 3.49 -30.67
C ASP A 21 11.08 2.17 -29.90
N GLY A 22 9.85 1.91 -29.45
CA GLY A 22 9.53 0.85 -28.50
C GLY A 22 10.20 -0.47 -28.84
N VAL A 23 10.79 -1.10 -27.83
CA VAL A 23 10.98 -2.55 -27.85
C VAL A 23 9.58 -3.16 -27.75
N SER A 24 8.85 -3.14 -28.85
CA SER A 24 7.60 -3.85 -29.02
C SER A 24 7.95 -5.33 -29.12
N ILE A 25 7.63 -6.10 -28.09
CA ILE A 25 7.57 -7.56 -28.23
C ILE A 25 6.57 -7.85 -29.37
N SER A 26 6.98 -8.65 -30.35
CA SER A 26 6.11 -8.96 -31.49
C SER A 26 4.90 -9.79 -31.04
N GLU A 27 3.79 -9.66 -31.76
CA GLU A 27 2.57 -10.43 -31.46
C GLU A 27 2.82 -11.95 -31.51
N GLU A 28 3.74 -12.39 -32.39
CA GLU A 28 4.21 -13.79 -32.46
C GLU A 28 4.96 -14.23 -31.21
N GLU A 29 5.74 -13.35 -30.60
CA GLU A 29 6.51 -13.65 -29.39
C GLU A 29 5.60 -13.66 -28.15
N LEU A 30 4.59 -12.79 -28.10
CA LEU A 30 3.50 -12.87 -27.12
C LEU A 30 2.69 -14.17 -27.26
N ASP A 31 2.39 -14.61 -28.48
CA ASP A 31 1.67 -15.85 -28.73
C ASP A 31 2.50 -17.08 -28.36
N ARG A 32 3.80 -17.11 -28.67
CA ARG A 32 4.71 -18.17 -28.21
C ARG A 32 4.70 -18.29 -26.69
N ILE A 33 4.86 -17.19 -25.97
CA ILE A 33 4.84 -17.20 -24.50
C ILE A 33 3.45 -17.60 -23.98
N TRP A 34 2.35 -17.13 -24.58
CA TRP A 34 1.01 -17.49 -24.13
C TRP A 34 0.69 -18.99 -24.30
N HIS A 35 1.07 -19.60 -25.42
CA HIS A 35 0.83 -21.02 -25.69
C HIS A 35 1.65 -21.93 -24.76
N ILE A 36 2.88 -21.53 -24.42
CA ILE A 36 3.74 -22.24 -23.49
C ILE A 36 3.11 -22.31 -22.07
N TYR A 37 2.37 -21.28 -21.65
CA TYR A 37 1.86 -21.15 -20.29
C TYR A 37 0.38 -21.56 -20.10
N ASN A 38 -0.43 -21.70 -21.16
CA ASN A 38 -1.90 -21.90 -21.06
C ASN A 38 -2.48 -23.14 -21.79
N MET A 39 -1.75 -24.26 -21.88
CA MET A 39 -2.32 -25.51 -22.42
C MET A 39 -3.58 -26.00 -21.64
N PRO A 40 -4.67 -26.40 -22.33
CA PRO A 40 -5.91 -26.85 -21.70
C PRO A 40 -5.74 -28.18 -20.94
N ILE A 41 -6.52 -28.30 -19.86
CA ILE A 41 -6.61 -29.47 -18.99
C ILE A 41 -7.79 -30.30 -19.48
N SER A 42 -7.54 -31.32 -20.30
CA SER A 42 -8.47 -32.42 -20.47
C SER A 42 -7.84 -33.67 -19.86
N ALA A 43 -8.61 -34.34 -19.00
CA ALA A 43 -8.28 -35.49 -18.17
C ALA A 43 -7.51 -35.17 -16.87
N ILE A 44 -8.24 -35.25 -15.75
CA ILE A 44 -8.04 -36.26 -14.69
C ILE A 44 -9.19 -36.12 -13.69
N GLU A 45 -10.02 -37.17 -13.65
CA GLU A 45 -10.91 -37.50 -12.54
C GLU A 45 -10.10 -38.10 -11.38
N ASP A 46 -10.65 -37.89 -10.19
CA ASP A 46 -10.45 -38.59 -8.91
C ASP A 46 -9.12 -38.50 -8.15
N GLY A 47 -9.23 -38.07 -6.88
CA GLY A 47 -8.26 -38.41 -5.83
C GLY A 47 -8.12 -37.41 -4.67
N GLY A 48 -9.04 -37.47 -3.69
CA GLY A 48 -8.80 -37.28 -2.25
C GLY A 48 -8.15 -35.98 -1.73
N TYR A 49 -8.95 -35.08 -1.15
CA TYR A 49 -8.46 -33.98 -0.31
C TYR A 49 -8.24 -34.46 1.14
N PRO A 50 -7.05 -34.28 1.75
CA PRO A 50 -6.82 -34.58 3.15
C PRO A 50 -7.46 -33.52 4.07
N GLN A 51 -8.06 -33.98 5.16
CA GLN A 51 -8.81 -33.18 6.15
C GLN A 51 -7.85 -32.69 7.25
N TYR A 52 -7.85 -31.38 7.52
CA TYR A 52 -7.04 -30.76 8.58
C TYR A 52 -7.71 -30.89 9.95
N ALA A 53 -6.93 -31.28 10.96
CA ALA A 53 -7.33 -31.26 12.37
C ALA A 53 -7.18 -29.86 12.98
N GLN A 54 -8.11 -29.49 13.87
CA GLN A 54 -8.09 -28.23 14.63
C GLN A 54 -7.03 -28.28 15.73
N TYR A 55 -6.37 -27.14 15.99
CA TYR A 55 -5.42 -26.98 17.10
C TYR A 55 -6.16 -26.60 18.38
N GLU A 56 -5.80 -27.23 19.50
CA GLU A 56 -6.27 -26.90 20.86
C GLU A 56 -5.25 -25.96 21.54
N ASP A 57 -5.75 -24.89 22.16
CA ASP A 57 -4.98 -23.95 22.96
C ASP A 57 -4.84 -24.43 24.41
N HIS A 58 -3.61 -24.42 24.95
CA HIS A 58 -3.37 -24.44 26.39
C HIS A 58 -2.42 -23.29 26.78
N PRO A 59 -2.76 -22.49 27.81
CA PRO A 59 -1.99 -21.30 28.20
C PRO A 59 -0.89 -21.65 29.21
N GLN A 60 0.24 -20.96 29.14
CA GLN A 60 1.16 -20.81 30.26
C GLN A 60 1.54 -19.34 30.42
N GLU A 61 1.23 -18.84 31.62
CA GLU A 61 1.52 -17.50 32.11
C GLU A 61 3.01 -17.36 32.42
N ASP A 62 3.61 -16.22 32.09
CA ASP A 62 4.87 -15.76 32.69
C ASP A 62 4.73 -14.29 33.12
N PRO A 63 5.02 -13.94 34.39
CA PRO A 63 4.79 -12.61 34.95
C PRO A 63 6.05 -11.74 34.87
N CYS A 64 5.97 -10.54 34.28
CA CYS A 64 7.06 -9.56 34.43
C CYS A 64 6.58 -8.11 34.59
N HIS A 65 6.89 -7.61 35.80
CA HIS A 65 7.23 -6.25 36.21
C HIS A 65 6.34 -5.07 35.79
N LYS A 66 5.68 -4.48 36.79
CA LYS A 66 5.06 -3.15 36.74
C LYS A 66 6.15 -2.08 36.87
N ILE A 67 6.29 -1.24 35.85
CA ILE A 67 6.91 0.08 35.98
C ILE A 67 5.74 1.03 36.21
N GLU A 68 5.75 1.74 37.34
CA GLU A 68 4.76 2.78 37.62
C GLU A 68 5.08 3.99 36.73
N ASP A 69 4.28 4.14 35.67
CA ASP A 69 4.33 5.29 34.76
C ASP A 69 3.33 6.35 35.26
N ASP A 70 3.82 7.56 35.46
CA ASP A 70 3.10 8.71 36.03
C ASP A 70 2.22 9.37 34.95
N PHE A 71 1.47 8.53 34.22
CA PHE A 71 0.72 8.86 33.02
C PHE A 71 -0.63 9.49 33.37
N LYS A 72 -0.92 10.65 32.76
CA LYS A 72 -2.25 11.27 32.79
C LYS A 72 -3.01 10.81 31.56
N GLU A 73 -4.03 9.97 31.76
CA GLU A 73 -4.98 9.59 30.73
C GLU A 73 -5.52 10.85 30.01
N PRO A 74 -5.37 10.96 28.68
CA PRO A 74 -6.12 11.96 27.94
C PRO A 74 -7.62 11.61 27.99
N PRO A 75 -8.51 12.62 27.90
CA PRO A 75 -9.94 12.38 27.97
C PRO A 75 -10.41 11.58 26.77
N ASP A 76 -11.39 10.71 27.03
CA ASP A 76 -12.05 9.94 25.97
C ASP A 76 -12.89 10.86 25.05
N GLN A 77 -13.21 10.37 23.84
CA GLN A 77 -14.01 11.08 22.84
C GLN A 77 -15.44 11.43 23.31
N GLU A 78 -15.97 10.70 24.31
CA GLU A 78 -17.28 10.93 24.94
C GLU A 78 -17.21 11.98 26.08
N ALA A 79 -16.03 12.22 26.66
CA ALA A 79 -15.75 13.08 27.79
C ALA A 79 -15.33 14.48 27.37
N ASP A 80 -14.49 14.62 26.33
CA ASP A 80 -14.18 15.92 25.72
C ASP A 80 -13.85 15.80 24.21
N PRO A 81 -14.85 16.00 23.32
CA PRO A 81 -14.63 15.93 21.87
C PRO A 81 -13.74 17.06 21.32
N VAL A 82 -13.47 18.11 22.11
CA VAL A 82 -12.59 19.21 21.73
C VAL A 82 -11.11 18.80 21.89
N GLU A 83 -10.80 17.97 22.88
CA GLU A 83 -9.44 17.48 23.15
C GLU A 83 -9.08 16.21 22.37
N PHE A 84 -10.05 15.38 21.97
CA PHE A 84 -9.80 14.12 21.23
C PHE A 84 -9.24 14.30 19.80
N ASP A 85 -9.00 15.52 19.34
CA ASP A 85 -8.28 15.86 18.10
C ASP A 85 -8.46 14.84 16.94
N LYS A 86 -9.72 14.68 16.53
CA LYS A 86 -10.26 13.54 15.76
C LYS A 86 -9.44 13.12 14.53
N TYR A 87 -8.75 14.04 13.89
CA TYR A 87 -8.02 13.80 12.65
C TYR A 87 -6.52 13.62 12.84
N VAL A 88 -5.99 13.69 14.07
CA VAL A 88 -4.57 13.43 14.34
C VAL A 88 -4.13 12.12 13.73
N SER A 89 -2.92 12.09 13.18
CA SER A 89 -2.29 10.97 12.48
C SER A 89 -2.94 10.60 11.13
N ALA A 90 -4.04 11.23 10.73
CA ALA A 90 -4.65 10.95 9.44
C ALA A 90 -3.74 11.45 8.31
N LYS A 91 -3.40 10.55 7.38
CA LYS A 91 -2.78 10.88 6.10
C LYS A 91 -3.85 11.45 5.17
N VAL A 92 -3.63 12.69 4.74
CA VAL A 92 -4.51 13.43 3.83
C VAL A 92 -3.76 13.74 2.54
N SER A 93 -4.47 13.91 1.43
CA SER A 93 -3.86 14.56 0.26
C SER A 93 -4.57 15.85 -0.11
N PHE A 94 -3.78 16.76 -0.64
CA PHE A 94 -4.27 17.97 -1.28
C PHE A 94 -3.74 18.02 -2.71
N ASN A 95 -4.63 18.39 -3.65
CA ASN A 95 -4.23 18.62 -5.04
C ASN A 95 -3.93 20.11 -5.21
N ALA A 96 -2.65 20.47 -5.18
CA ALA A 96 -2.17 21.82 -5.50
C ALA A 96 -1.50 21.79 -6.88
N ASP A 97 -1.93 22.65 -7.79
CA ASP A 97 -1.32 22.81 -9.13
C ASP A 97 -1.21 21.52 -9.98
N GLY A 98 -2.09 20.55 -9.74
CA GLY A 98 -2.10 19.27 -10.45
C GLY A 98 -1.13 18.22 -9.90
N VAL A 99 -0.43 18.52 -8.80
CA VAL A 99 0.40 17.58 -8.05
C VAL A 99 -0.29 17.23 -6.73
N GLU A 100 -0.44 15.94 -6.47
CA GLU A 100 -1.14 15.42 -5.30
C GLU A 100 -0.17 15.33 -4.11
N SER A 101 -0.16 16.30 -3.20
CA SER A 101 0.76 16.28 -2.06
C SER A 101 0.12 15.56 -0.88
N PHE A 102 0.84 14.62 -0.28
CA PHE A 102 0.40 13.95 0.95
C PHE A 102 0.96 14.66 2.19
N GLY A 103 0.15 14.73 3.23
CA GLY A 103 0.56 15.23 4.53
C GLY A 103 -0.10 14.45 5.66
N VAL A 104 0.47 14.56 6.85
CA VAL A 104 -0.04 13.97 8.08
C VAL A 104 -0.57 15.08 8.97
N VAL A 105 -1.78 14.89 9.48
CA VAL A 105 -2.39 15.81 10.44
C VAL A 105 -1.68 15.67 11.79
N GLN A 106 -1.04 16.76 12.23
CA GLN A 106 -0.33 16.82 13.51
C GLN A 106 -1.28 17.13 14.68
N GLY A 107 -2.36 17.86 14.39
CA GLY A 107 -3.40 18.18 15.37
C GLY A 107 -3.98 19.57 15.17
N ARG A 108 -4.85 19.99 16.08
CA ARG A 108 -5.54 21.27 16.04
C ARG A 108 -4.60 22.43 16.33
N LYS A 109 -4.73 23.46 15.50
CA LYS A 109 -3.97 24.70 15.61
C LYS A 109 -4.35 25.44 16.89
N ARG A 110 -3.33 25.89 17.62
CA ARG A 110 -3.46 26.74 18.80
C ARG A 110 -2.93 28.14 18.50
N ASP A 111 -3.51 29.14 19.16
CA ASP A 111 -3.01 30.52 19.13
C ASP A 111 -1.81 30.71 20.06
N SER A 112 -1.27 31.93 20.13
CA SER A 112 -0.13 32.26 20.99
C SER A 112 -0.41 32.10 22.49
N SER A 113 -1.67 31.97 22.90
CA SER A 113 -2.09 31.71 24.28
C SER A 113 -2.33 30.23 24.57
N GLY A 114 -2.14 29.35 23.59
CA GLY A 114 -2.39 27.92 23.70
C GLY A 114 -3.86 27.51 23.51
N LYS A 115 -4.74 28.46 23.18
CA LYS A 115 -6.16 28.20 22.94
C LYS A 115 -6.38 27.71 21.51
N LEU A 116 -7.27 26.73 21.35
CA LEU A 116 -7.63 26.17 20.06
C LEU A 116 -8.28 27.22 19.15
N ILE A 117 -7.91 27.19 17.87
CA ILE A 117 -8.47 28.08 16.85
C ILE A 117 -9.64 27.36 16.14
N GLY A 118 -10.78 28.03 16.09
CA GLY A 118 -12.03 27.49 15.53
C GLY A 118 -12.85 26.70 16.55
N HIS A 119 -14.11 26.45 16.22
CA HIS A 119 -15.06 25.73 17.07
C HIS A 119 -15.37 24.37 16.46
N TYR A 120 -15.23 23.34 17.29
CA TYR A 120 -15.63 21.98 16.95
C TYR A 120 -17.15 21.91 16.82
N HIS A 121 -17.62 21.13 15.86
CA HIS A 121 -19.02 20.81 15.70
C HIS A 121 -19.15 19.36 15.22
N GLU A 122 -20.11 18.62 15.75
CA GLU A 122 -20.32 17.20 15.40
C GLU A 122 -20.63 17.01 13.92
N ASN A 123 -21.47 17.88 13.34
CA ASN A 123 -21.67 17.98 11.90
C ASN A 123 -20.44 18.62 11.23
N PRO A 124 -19.69 17.88 10.38
CA PRO A 124 -18.52 18.38 9.67
C PRO A 124 -18.70 19.73 9.00
N HIS A 125 -19.81 19.91 8.28
CA HIS A 125 -20.07 21.12 7.50
C HIS A 125 -20.12 22.40 8.33
N LEU A 126 -20.33 22.28 9.64
CA LEU A 126 -20.38 23.39 10.59
C LEU A 126 -19.10 23.47 11.45
N ASP A 127 -18.20 22.51 11.33
CA ASP A 127 -16.93 22.49 12.04
C ASP A 127 -15.98 23.54 11.46
N THR A 128 -15.57 24.48 12.31
CA THR A 128 -14.65 25.57 11.97
C THR A 128 -13.26 25.38 12.56
N SER A 129 -13.00 24.22 13.16
CA SER A 129 -11.71 23.86 13.73
C SER A 129 -10.61 23.88 12.67
N ILE A 130 -9.44 24.40 13.04
CA ILE A 130 -8.27 24.45 12.18
C ILE A 130 -7.26 23.42 12.64
N TYR A 131 -6.70 22.67 11.70
CA TYR A 131 -5.69 21.64 11.90
C TYR A 131 -4.39 22.05 11.23
N GLN A 132 -3.27 21.60 11.78
CA GLN A 132 -1.95 21.68 11.18
C GLN A 132 -1.65 20.36 10.47
N VAL A 133 -1.20 20.46 9.22
CA VAL A 133 -0.79 19.32 8.41
C VAL A 133 0.67 19.52 8.05
N GLU A 134 1.48 18.52 8.33
CA GLU A 134 2.88 18.44 7.93
C GLU A 134 2.98 17.63 6.64
N PHE A 135 3.55 18.23 5.60
CA PHE A 135 3.80 17.60 4.31
C PHE A 135 5.16 16.92 4.28
N GLU A 136 5.37 16.04 3.30
CA GLU A 136 6.63 15.29 3.14
C GLU A 136 7.88 16.18 2.93
N ASP A 137 7.69 17.40 2.44
CA ASP A 137 8.76 18.40 2.30
C ASP A 137 9.09 19.12 3.63
N GLY A 138 8.44 18.73 4.73
CA GLY A 138 8.55 19.34 6.06
C GLY A 138 7.78 20.65 6.21
N LYS A 139 7.01 21.07 5.18
CA LYS A 139 6.18 22.26 5.27
C LYS A 139 4.96 21.97 6.14
N VAL A 140 4.69 22.88 7.07
CA VAL A 140 3.46 22.83 7.88
C VAL A 140 2.49 23.88 7.38
N GLU A 141 1.30 23.45 6.96
CA GLU A 141 0.20 24.35 6.60
C GLU A 141 -1.02 24.13 7.49
N SER A 142 -1.98 25.05 7.40
CA SER A 142 -3.20 25.00 8.22
C SER A 142 -4.44 24.84 7.35
N PHE A 143 -5.28 23.88 7.69
CA PHE A 143 -6.50 23.54 6.97
C PHE A 143 -7.70 23.50 7.91
N TYR A 144 -8.89 23.82 7.38
CA TYR A 144 -10.13 23.63 8.13
C TYR A 144 -10.49 22.14 8.22
N ALA A 145 -11.21 21.74 9.28
CA ALA A 145 -11.72 20.38 9.45
C ALA A 145 -12.41 19.83 8.20
N ASN A 146 -13.24 20.64 7.54
CA ASN A 146 -13.90 20.27 6.29
C ASN A 146 -12.92 19.92 5.16
N GLN A 147 -11.83 20.68 5.03
CA GLN A 147 -10.80 20.41 4.02
C GLN A 147 -9.99 19.14 4.35
N ILE A 148 -9.74 18.89 5.64
CA ILE A 148 -9.13 17.62 6.10
C ILE A 148 -10.02 16.45 5.68
N ILE A 149 -11.32 16.52 5.96
CA ILE A 149 -12.28 15.46 5.63
C ILE A 149 -12.37 15.25 4.12
N GLU A 150 -12.48 16.32 3.34
CA GLU A 150 -12.46 16.25 1.87
C GLU A 150 -11.18 15.55 1.38
N GLY A 151 -10.01 15.91 1.92
CA GLY A 151 -8.73 15.30 1.59
C GLY A 151 -8.64 13.80 1.94
N ILE A 152 -9.29 13.36 3.02
CA ILE A 152 -9.42 11.94 3.38
C ILE A 152 -10.36 11.23 2.39
N VAL A 153 -11.57 11.76 2.21
CA VAL A 153 -12.64 11.12 1.42
C VAL A 153 -12.26 11.01 -0.06
N MET A 154 -11.53 11.98 -0.60
CA MET A 154 -11.07 11.96 -1.99
C MET A 154 -10.07 10.84 -2.31
N ASN A 155 -9.48 10.23 -1.28
CA ASN A 155 -8.40 9.26 -1.40
C ASN A 155 -8.74 7.87 -0.95
N VAL A 156 -9.96 7.63 -0.50
CA VAL A 156 -10.36 6.31 -0.03
C VAL A 156 -11.33 5.64 -0.99
N ASP A 157 -11.34 4.31 -0.96
CA ASP A 157 -12.38 3.52 -1.61
C ASP A 157 -13.71 3.55 -0.83
N ASP A 158 -14.72 2.86 -1.37
CA ASP A 158 -16.03 2.70 -0.75
C ASP A 158 -15.96 1.95 0.59
N GLU A 159 -14.91 1.16 0.78
CA GLU A 159 -14.58 0.53 2.06
C GLU A 159 -13.71 1.44 2.94
N GLY A 160 -13.34 2.66 2.55
CA GLY A 160 -12.50 3.56 3.36
C GLY A 160 -11.01 3.21 3.38
N ASN A 161 -10.53 2.31 2.52
CA ASN A 161 -9.10 2.01 2.40
C ASN A 161 -8.42 3.06 1.51
N THR A 162 -7.20 3.48 1.89
CA THR A 162 -6.41 4.43 1.09
C THR A 162 -6.14 3.88 -0.32
N MET A 163 -6.57 4.62 -1.34
CA MET A 163 -6.29 4.36 -2.74
C MET A 163 -4.91 4.90 -3.12
N TYR A 164 -4.01 4.03 -3.54
CA TYR A 164 -2.74 4.44 -4.13
C TYR A 164 -2.93 4.91 -5.58
N ARG A 165 -2.46 6.11 -5.89
CA ARG A 165 -2.39 6.63 -7.27
C ARG A 165 -0.94 6.62 -7.73
N ILE A 166 -0.55 5.52 -8.38
CA ILE A 166 0.77 5.40 -8.98
C ILE A 166 0.85 6.29 -10.22
N ARG A 167 1.98 6.99 -10.37
CA ARG A 167 2.37 7.68 -11.60
C ARG A 167 3.05 6.70 -12.54
N GLU A 168 4.13 6.08 -12.10
CA GLU A 168 4.86 5.05 -12.85
C GLU A 168 5.67 4.13 -11.93
N PHE A 169 6.06 2.95 -12.44
CA PHE A 169 7.09 2.13 -11.81
C PHE A 169 8.46 2.55 -12.35
N ILE A 170 9.39 2.85 -11.46
CA ILE A 170 10.69 3.42 -11.82
C ILE A 170 11.85 2.44 -11.62
N ASP A 171 11.73 1.49 -10.69
CA ASP A 171 12.80 0.54 -10.37
C ASP A 171 12.23 -0.83 -9.93
N HIS A 172 13.09 -1.84 -9.87
CA HIS A 172 12.76 -3.17 -9.40
C HIS A 172 13.93 -3.81 -8.66
N GLN A 173 13.62 -4.66 -7.69
CA GLN A 173 14.61 -5.47 -7.00
C GLN A 173 14.11 -6.89 -6.82
N ARG A 174 15.05 -7.83 -6.73
CA ARG A 174 14.79 -9.23 -6.42
C ARG A 174 15.63 -9.68 -5.23
N ASP A 175 15.03 -10.47 -4.34
CA ASP A 175 15.71 -11.10 -3.21
C ASP A 175 16.11 -12.55 -3.52
N GLY A 176 16.82 -13.20 -2.59
CA GLY A 176 17.27 -14.59 -2.75
C GLY A 176 16.16 -15.64 -2.82
N ARG A 177 14.89 -15.26 -2.61
CA ARG A 177 13.71 -16.14 -2.72
C ARG A 177 13.12 -16.14 -4.13
N ALA A 178 13.59 -15.24 -5.00
CA ALA A 178 13.17 -15.20 -6.40
C ALA A 178 13.64 -16.45 -7.16
N ILE A 179 12.69 -17.11 -7.84
CA ILE A 179 12.98 -18.26 -8.69
C ILE A 179 13.70 -17.78 -9.95
N LYS A 180 14.85 -18.39 -10.26
CA LYS A 180 15.62 -18.10 -11.48
C LYS A 180 15.05 -18.88 -12.68
N GLY A 181 15.33 -18.39 -13.89
CA GLY A 181 14.78 -18.92 -15.14
C GLY A 181 14.81 -20.46 -15.29
N ASP A 182 15.93 -21.10 -14.90
CA ASP A 182 16.09 -22.56 -15.02
C ASP A 182 15.19 -23.36 -14.06
N ASP A 183 14.89 -22.79 -12.89
CA ASP A 183 13.99 -23.35 -11.88
C ASP A 183 12.52 -22.91 -12.09
N GLY A 184 12.25 -22.15 -13.15
CA GLY A 184 10.93 -21.61 -13.49
C GLY A 184 9.90 -22.66 -13.89
N TRP A 185 10.29 -23.94 -13.91
CA TRP A 185 9.46 -25.06 -14.34
C TRP A 185 9.31 -26.10 -13.23
N TYR A 186 8.19 -26.83 -13.24
CA TYR A 186 8.01 -28.03 -12.44
C TYR A 186 7.37 -29.12 -13.30
N THR A 187 7.73 -30.36 -13.00
CA THR A 187 7.17 -31.54 -13.69
C THR A 187 6.01 -32.06 -12.87
N THR A 188 4.83 -32.19 -13.47
CA THR A 188 3.69 -32.86 -12.82
C THR A 188 3.92 -34.37 -12.74
N SER A 189 3.14 -35.07 -11.91
CA SER A 189 3.15 -36.54 -11.82
C SER A 189 3.02 -37.24 -13.18
N ASN A 190 2.38 -36.58 -14.15
CA ASN A 190 2.12 -37.11 -15.49
C ASN A 190 3.24 -36.77 -16.50
N GLY A 191 4.39 -36.26 -16.03
CA GLY A 191 5.54 -35.91 -16.87
C GLY A 191 5.42 -34.58 -17.62
N LEU A 192 4.33 -33.82 -17.43
CA LEU A 192 4.12 -32.56 -18.15
C LEU A 192 4.86 -31.41 -17.45
N LYS A 193 5.72 -30.71 -18.20
CA LYS A 193 6.40 -29.51 -17.69
C LYS A 193 5.43 -28.33 -17.66
N ARG A 194 5.25 -27.75 -16.49
CA ARG A 194 4.42 -26.55 -16.27
C ARG A 194 5.27 -25.43 -15.67
N PRO A 195 5.01 -24.18 -16.05
CA PRO A 195 5.72 -23.06 -15.47
C PRO A 195 5.25 -22.78 -14.05
N ARG A 196 6.19 -22.45 -13.16
CA ARG A 196 5.90 -22.06 -11.78
C ARG A 196 5.33 -20.65 -11.75
N LYS A 197 4.06 -20.53 -11.34
CA LYS A 197 3.41 -19.24 -11.12
C LYS A 197 3.86 -18.68 -9.78
N THR A 198 4.90 -17.85 -9.79
CA THR A 198 5.40 -17.16 -8.59
C THR A 198 5.38 -15.65 -8.80
N ALA A 199 5.33 -14.91 -7.69
CA ALA A 199 5.70 -13.49 -7.62
C ALA A 199 6.61 -13.24 -6.41
N LYS A 200 7.04 -14.32 -5.73
CA LYS A 200 7.81 -14.24 -4.50
C LYS A 200 9.21 -13.71 -4.79
N GLY A 201 9.67 -12.85 -3.89
CA GLY A 201 11.01 -12.29 -3.93
C GLY A 201 11.21 -11.16 -4.92
N TRP A 202 10.13 -10.60 -5.47
CA TRP A 202 10.19 -9.43 -6.36
C TRP A 202 9.48 -8.24 -5.71
N LYS A 203 10.13 -7.08 -5.77
CA LYS A 203 9.53 -5.79 -5.42
C LYS A 203 9.74 -4.79 -6.54
N LEU A 204 8.76 -3.91 -6.75
CA LEU A 204 8.81 -2.81 -7.70
C LEU A 204 8.76 -1.49 -6.93
N LEU A 205 9.56 -0.52 -7.35
CA LEU A 205 9.52 0.84 -6.82
C LEU A 205 8.50 1.63 -7.64
N ALA A 206 7.42 2.05 -6.99
CA ALA A 206 6.41 2.90 -7.56
C ALA A 206 6.68 4.36 -7.18
N GLU A 207 6.67 5.25 -8.17
CA GLU A 207 6.52 6.69 -7.95
C GLU A 207 5.02 6.99 -7.88
N MET A 208 4.58 7.57 -6.78
CA MET A 208 3.22 8.05 -6.60
C MET A 208 3.02 9.38 -7.32
N LYS A 209 1.76 9.74 -7.60
CA LYS A 209 1.46 11.07 -8.17
C LYS A 209 1.93 12.25 -7.32
N GLY A 210 2.15 12.01 -6.02
CA GLY A 210 2.72 13.00 -5.10
C GLY A 210 4.23 13.07 -5.03
N GLY A 211 4.95 12.32 -5.87
CA GLY A 211 6.41 12.28 -5.84
C GLY A 211 7.00 11.35 -4.78
N GLU A 212 6.20 10.89 -3.81
CA GLU A 212 6.60 9.82 -2.88
C GLU A 212 6.96 8.55 -3.68
N THR A 213 8.08 7.91 -3.33
CA THR A 213 8.44 6.61 -3.91
C THR A 213 8.28 5.50 -2.90
N LYS A 214 7.61 4.41 -3.27
CA LYS A 214 7.33 3.28 -2.37
C LYS A 214 7.63 1.94 -3.01
N TRP A 215 8.31 1.06 -2.27
CA TRP A 215 8.53 -0.32 -2.67
C TRP A 215 7.26 -1.16 -2.44
N LEU A 216 6.74 -1.75 -3.51
CA LEU A 216 5.58 -2.63 -3.51
C LEU A 216 5.98 -4.07 -3.82
N ASP A 217 5.43 -5.04 -3.12
CA ASP A 217 5.60 -6.46 -3.49
C ASP A 217 4.95 -6.71 -4.86
N LEU A 218 5.60 -7.51 -5.71
CA LEU A 218 5.08 -7.81 -7.04
C LEU A 218 3.69 -8.45 -7.00
N SER A 219 3.39 -9.24 -5.97
CA SER A 219 2.05 -9.82 -5.77
C SER A 219 0.98 -8.75 -5.60
N VAL A 220 1.30 -7.66 -4.90
CA VAL A 220 0.40 -6.52 -4.70
C VAL A 220 0.32 -5.69 -5.98
N ALA A 221 1.48 -5.34 -6.55
CA ALA A 221 1.56 -4.49 -7.73
C ALA A 221 0.82 -5.07 -8.93
N LYS A 222 0.92 -6.38 -9.19
CA LYS A 222 0.22 -7.03 -10.32
C LYS A 222 -1.30 -7.13 -10.13
N GLU A 223 -1.79 -7.13 -8.89
CA GLU A 223 -3.23 -7.21 -8.62
C GLU A 223 -3.87 -5.83 -8.72
N ALA A 224 -3.14 -4.83 -8.25
CA ALA A 224 -3.50 -3.43 -8.22
C ALA A 224 -3.39 -2.72 -9.57
N PHE A 225 -2.21 -2.86 -10.19
CA PHE A 225 -1.80 -2.12 -11.39
C PHE A 225 -1.26 -3.11 -12.44
N PRO A 226 -2.04 -4.14 -12.83
CA PRO A 226 -1.55 -5.19 -13.73
C PRO A 226 -1.03 -4.66 -15.06
N ILE A 227 -1.67 -3.60 -15.60
CA ILE A 227 -1.34 -3.07 -16.93
C ILE A 227 -0.02 -2.30 -16.85
N GLU A 228 0.11 -1.43 -15.86
CA GLU A 228 1.28 -0.60 -15.60
C GLU A 228 2.50 -1.49 -15.29
N VAL A 229 2.33 -2.54 -14.47
CA VAL A 229 3.39 -3.52 -14.21
C VAL A 229 3.75 -4.30 -15.47
N ALA A 230 2.78 -4.68 -16.30
CA ALA A 230 3.04 -5.41 -17.54
C ALA A 230 3.83 -4.55 -18.55
N GLU A 231 3.46 -3.28 -18.71
CA GLU A 231 4.19 -2.32 -19.55
C GLU A 231 5.62 -2.09 -19.01
N TYR A 232 5.77 -1.92 -17.69
CA TYR A 232 7.08 -1.81 -17.05
C TYR A 232 7.95 -3.05 -17.30
N ALA A 233 7.38 -4.25 -17.16
CA ALA A 233 8.10 -5.50 -17.36
C ALA A 233 8.61 -5.66 -18.80
N VAL A 234 7.83 -5.24 -19.80
CA VAL A 234 8.26 -5.21 -21.21
C VAL A 234 9.41 -4.22 -21.39
N ALA A 235 9.24 -2.99 -20.92
CA ALA A 235 10.24 -1.93 -21.08
C ALA A 235 11.59 -2.29 -20.44
N ASN A 236 11.59 -3.06 -19.35
CA ASN A 236 12.78 -3.47 -18.60
C ASN A 236 13.25 -4.90 -18.91
N LYS A 237 12.69 -5.56 -19.94
CA LYS A 237 13.06 -6.93 -20.38
C LYS A 237 12.91 -7.99 -19.28
N LEU A 238 11.92 -7.83 -18.41
CA LEU A 238 11.60 -8.76 -17.32
C LEU A 238 10.57 -9.84 -17.73
N VAL A 239 10.01 -9.77 -18.93
CA VAL A 239 8.92 -10.65 -19.38
C VAL A 239 9.30 -12.13 -19.38
N SER A 240 10.57 -12.46 -19.63
CA SER A 240 11.06 -13.84 -19.62
C SER A 240 11.25 -14.42 -18.21
N GLU A 241 11.33 -13.57 -17.18
CA GLU A 241 11.51 -14.04 -15.81
C GLU A 241 10.26 -14.81 -15.35
N PRO A 242 10.42 -15.91 -14.58
CA PRO A 242 9.31 -16.75 -14.14
C PRO A 242 8.21 -15.99 -13.38
N ALA A 243 8.56 -14.86 -12.77
CA ALA A 243 7.62 -14.02 -12.04
C ALA A 243 6.61 -13.26 -12.93
N PHE A 244 6.97 -13.01 -14.20
CA PHE A 244 6.21 -12.17 -15.13
C PHE A 244 5.62 -12.97 -16.30
N ALA A 245 6.38 -13.97 -16.79
CA ALA A 245 6.09 -14.68 -18.03
C ALA A 245 4.68 -15.29 -18.14
N TRP A 246 4.12 -15.75 -17.02
CA TRP A 246 2.84 -16.46 -17.01
C TRP A 246 1.60 -15.58 -17.11
N TRP A 247 1.74 -14.27 -16.91
CA TRP A 247 0.58 -13.35 -16.84
C TRP A 247 0.75 -12.07 -17.64
N VAL A 248 1.97 -11.53 -17.79
CA VAL A 248 2.22 -10.28 -18.53
C VAL A 248 1.68 -10.33 -19.97
N PRO A 249 1.94 -11.37 -20.78
CA PRO A 249 1.39 -11.46 -22.14
C PRO A 249 -0.14 -11.47 -22.18
N TYR A 250 -0.76 -12.18 -21.23
CA TYR A 250 -2.21 -12.24 -21.12
C TYR A 250 -2.80 -10.85 -20.81
N THR A 251 -2.20 -10.15 -19.85
CA THR A 251 -2.64 -8.82 -19.43
C THR A 251 -2.59 -7.82 -20.58
N LEU A 252 -1.49 -7.79 -21.34
CA LEU A 252 -1.34 -6.88 -22.48
C LEU A 252 -2.34 -7.21 -23.60
N ARG A 253 -2.51 -8.50 -23.93
CA ARG A 253 -3.46 -8.93 -24.97
C ARG A 253 -4.92 -8.67 -24.60
N LYS A 254 -5.25 -8.68 -23.32
CA LYS A 254 -6.61 -8.46 -22.80
C LYS A 254 -6.75 -7.13 -22.06
N ARG A 255 -5.90 -6.14 -22.39
CA ARG A 255 -5.83 -4.83 -21.72
C ARG A 255 -7.20 -4.25 -21.37
N ASP A 256 -8.11 -4.10 -22.34
CA ASP A 256 -9.42 -3.50 -22.12
C ASP A 256 -10.33 -4.32 -21.18
N ARG A 257 -10.23 -5.64 -21.24
CA ARG A 257 -11.00 -6.54 -20.36
C ARG A 257 -10.44 -6.50 -18.94
N VAL A 258 -9.11 -6.46 -18.81
CA VAL A 258 -8.42 -6.33 -17.52
C VAL A 258 -8.76 -4.98 -16.89
N LEU A 259 -8.69 -3.87 -17.63
CA LEU A 259 -9.05 -2.54 -17.15
C LEU A 259 -10.48 -2.51 -16.57
N LYS A 260 -11.44 -3.16 -17.23
CA LYS A 260 -12.83 -3.28 -16.75
C LYS A 260 -12.95 -4.14 -15.48
N ALA A 261 -12.10 -5.15 -15.31
CA ALA A 261 -12.13 -6.05 -14.16
C ALA A 261 -11.37 -5.49 -12.94
N VAL A 262 -10.26 -4.77 -13.16
CA VAL A 262 -9.40 -4.20 -12.11
C VAL A 262 -10.11 -3.10 -11.33
N LYS A 263 -11.01 -2.34 -11.96
CA LYS A 263 -11.90 -1.39 -11.24
C LYS A 263 -12.71 -2.03 -10.10
N ARG A 264 -12.85 -3.37 -10.07
CA ARG A 264 -13.53 -4.11 -8.99
C ARG A 264 -12.58 -4.69 -7.94
N ARG A 265 -11.26 -4.57 -8.14
CA ARG A 265 -10.22 -5.09 -7.25
C ARG A 265 -9.44 -3.91 -6.70
N ALA A 266 -10.03 -3.21 -5.73
CA ALA A 266 -9.31 -2.24 -4.93
C ALA A 266 -8.18 -2.96 -4.16
N VAL A 267 -7.03 -2.30 -4.11
CA VAL A 267 -5.73 -2.84 -3.73
C VAL A 267 -5.71 -3.21 -2.26
N LYS A 268 -5.82 -4.50 -1.94
CA LYS A 268 -5.62 -4.99 -0.57
C LYS A 268 -4.14 -5.05 -0.22
N ARG A 269 -3.78 -4.12 0.69
CA ARG A 269 -2.80 -4.21 1.78
C ARG A 269 -1.30 -4.26 1.41
N GLN A 270 -0.60 -3.21 1.80
CA GLN A 270 0.70 -3.34 2.49
C GLN A 270 0.80 -2.59 3.83
N LYS A 271 -0.22 -1.81 4.22
CA LYS A 271 -0.60 -1.46 5.60
C LYS A 271 -2.13 -1.32 5.63
N PRO A 272 -2.86 -1.77 6.66
CA PRO A 272 -4.31 -1.54 6.72
C PRO A 272 -4.53 -0.09 7.12
N GLU A 273 -4.53 0.83 6.16
CA GLU A 273 -4.95 2.21 6.42
C GLU A 273 -6.45 2.32 6.20
N LYS A 274 -7.14 2.98 7.13
CA LYS A 274 -8.58 3.22 7.09
C LYS A 274 -8.83 4.70 7.32
N PHE A 275 -9.47 5.37 6.35
CA PHE A 275 -9.71 6.82 6.39
C PHE A 275 -8.45 7.64 6.67
N GLY A 276 -7.32 7.21 6.08
CA GLY A 276 -6.01 7.86 6.26
C GLY A 276 -5.28 7.49 7.56
N ILE A 277 -5.89 6.73 8.47
CA ILE A 277 -5.26 6.31 9.73
C ILE A 277 -4.69 4.90 9.58
N GLU A 278 -3.43 4.68 9.99
CA GLU A 278 -2.83 3.35 10.03
C GLU A 278 -3.50 2.52 11.14
N VAL A 279 -4.17 1.42 10.76
CA VAL A 279 -4.79 0.48 11.70
C VAL A 279 -3.82 -0.68 11.95
N PRO A 280 -3.33 -0.86 13.19
CA PRO A 280 -2.53 -2.02 13.55
C PRO A 280 -3.23 -3.35 13.23
N GLY A 281 -2.44 -4.34 12.80
CA GLY A 281 -2.96 -5.69 12.58
C GLY A 281 -3.35 -6.40 13.89
N PRO A 282 -3.96 -7.59 13.82
CA PRO A 282 -4.23 -8.39 15.00
C PRO A 282 -2.97 -9.06 15.58
N GLY A 283 -3.02 -9.39 16.87
CA GLY A 283 -2.00 -10.19 17.58
C GLY A 283 -0.83 -9.38 18.15
N PRO A 284 0.19 -10.05 18.73
CA PRO A 284 1.25 -9.38 19.50
C PRO A 284 2.06 -8.35 18.71
N LYS A 285 2.31 -8.61 17.43
CA LYS A 285 3.00 -7.66 16.53
C LYS A 285 2.17 -6.42 16.24
N GLY A 286 0.84 -6.58 16.20
CA GLY A 286 -0.10 -5.49 16.05
C GLY A 286 -0.15 -4.59 17.27
N VAL A 287 -0.25 -5.19 18.45
CA VAL A 287 -0.19 -4.49 19.73
C VAL A 287 1.12 -3.71 19.87
N ALA A 288 2.27 -4.31 19.51
CA ALA A 288 3.53 -3.57 19.49
C ALA A 288 3.50 -2.36 18.54
N ARG A 289 2.97 -2.52 17.32
CA ARG A 289 2.83 -1.41 16.36
C ARG A 289 1.87 -0.33 16.85
N ALA A 290 0.83 -0.70 17.60
CA ALA A 290 -0.12 0.22 18.19
C ALA A 290 0.57 1.19 19.16
N TYR A 291 1.43 0.67 20.04
CA TYR A 291 2.27 1.50 20.93
C TYR A 291 3.30 2.34 20.19
N GLU A 292 3.89 1.82 19.12
CA GLU A 292 4.80 2.61 18.26
C GLU A 292 4.08 3.80 17.62
N LEU A 293 2.85 3.61 17.11
CA LEU A 293 2.05 4.68 16.52
C LEU A 293 1.68 5.76 17.52
N ASP A 294 1.30 5.36 18.74
CA ASP A 294 1.02 6.28 19.84
C ASP A 294 2.26 7.12 20.17
N ALA A 295 3.44 6.49 20.25
CA ALA A 295 4.71 7.18 20.48
C ALA A 295 5.12 8.10 19.30
N GLU A 296 4.90 7.66 18.06
CA GLU A 296 5.16 8.45 16.83
C GLU A 296 4.29 9.72 16.79
N ASN A 297 3.01 9.62 17.17
CA ASN A 297 2.04 10.71 17.11
C ASN A 297 1.95 11.53 18.41
N GLY A 298 2.60 11.08 19.49
CA GLY A 298 2.48 11.69 20.81
C GLY A 298 1.08 11.56 21.42
N THR A 299 0.35 10.50 21.06
CA THR A 299 -0.99 10.19 21.56
C THR A 299 -1.01 8.86 22.33
N SER A 300 -2.14 8.48 22.91
CA SER A 300 -2.36 7.16 23.55
C SER A 300 -3.59 6.43 23.01
N HIS A 301 -4.12 6.89 21.86
CA HIS A 301 -5.42 6.47 21.37
C HIS A 301 -5.48 4.96 21.13
N TRP A 302 -4.39 4.36 20.63
CA TRP A 302 -4.37 2.93 20.41
C TRP A 302 -4.25 2.13 21.70
N ASN A 303 -3.45 2.59 22.67
CA ASN A 303 -3.38 1.99 23.99
C ASN A 303 -4.74 2.03 24.70
N ASP A 304 -5.43 3.17 24.67
CA ASP A 304 -6.73 3.33 25.31
C ASP A 304 -7.79 2.42 24.67
N ALA A 305 -7.76 2.30 23.34
CA ALA A 305 -8.60 1.36 22.61
C ALA A 305 -8.32 -0.09 23.02
N LEU A 306 -7.06 -0.50 23.12
CA LEU A 306 -6.66 -1.84 23.56
C LEU A 306 -7.13 -2.13 25.00
N ILE A 307 -6.97 -1.17 25.91
CA ILE A 307 -7.44 -1.29 27.30
C ILE A 307 -8.96 -1.48 27.33
N LYS A 308 -9.70 -0.72 26.50
CA LYS A 308 -11.17 -0.83 26.41
C LYS A 308 -11.61 -2.18 25.85
N GLU A 309 -10.92 -2.71 24.84
CA GLU A 309 -11.18 -4.06 24.31
C GLU A 309 -10.93 -5.12 25.38
N VAL A 310 -9.78 -5.08 26.07
CA VAL A 310 -9.44 -6.04 27.14
C VAL A 310 -10.48 -6.00 28.27
N LYS A 311 -10.88 -4.81 28.72
CA LYS A 311 -11.93 -4.64 29.75
C LYS A 311 -13.27 -5.24 29.33
N THR A 312 -13.59 -5.22 28.03
CA THR A 312 -14.85 -5.77 27.51
C THR A 312 -14.82 -7.30 27.41
N ILE A 313 -13.65 -7.87 27.12
CA ILE A 313 -13.47 -9.31 26.92
C ILE A 313 -13.29 -10.07 28.24
N LEU A 314 -12.74 -9.43 29.27
CA LEU A 314 -12.59 -10.05 30.58
C LEU A 314 -13.97 -10.29 31.22
N PRO A 315 -14.32 -11.54 31.59
CA PRO A 315 -15.56 -11.79 32.32
C PRO A 315 -15.54 -11.05 33.65
N ALA A 316 -16.68 -10.45 33.99
CA ALA A 316 -16.89 -9.67 35.21
C ALA A 316 -16.69 -10.51 36.49
#